data_AF-A0A098VWD4-F1
#
_entry.id   AF-A0A098VWD4-F1
#
_cell.length_a   1.000
_cell.length_b   1.000
_cell.length_c   1.000
_cell.angle_alpha   90.00
_cell.angle_beta   90.00
_cell.angle_gamma   90.00
#
_symmetry.space_group_name_H-M   'P 1'
#
loop_
_entity.id
_entity.type
_entity.pdbx_description
1 polymer ?
#
loop_
_entity_poly.entity_id
_entity_poly.type
_entity_poly.pdbx_seq_one_letter_code
_entity_poly.pdbx_strand_id
1 'polypeptide(L)'
;MLRLMQLKYPYFPTKMSLSHAEASVRNFCYVSEHYTSELRSFRDSASFLNDKDCVIQYPIPESSYSSVPDEDQSKLLEERKKAFSEKMKLHSEKRKQEKIVALKSDLVGLREMQATRAEYETEDDYLEMLKDYGYSSISDLEQVILDFETRLDKLVYGKDSSQKETVKYDYSILEIPDADLSEEKIKEKRKLRLLKAGFDARERARLEKEDEDRAKEKEELKENMRREADPEKWIAEKRALRSQLKSKLKQLKQERDGLSDRKSSSSIRRIKSLSTLVNGRPSSSDFNDENASLKKKRKAGQDTRKDKSPMDDDPMFGDNESDWSIYRELNKAPGTSDDSFEDLERLENEIDRIDELLSHHDPNFWNLEQEEKKASFIDHFTYGIEEASEREGDSNDTQNRLSSLPYQLHINIERIRVPEILFQPSIIGLGSMGIVETLNETFAHISKEHDITKREEVFLTGGNVAFPGFPKRLFNGLRSMRPSSSILNILSPQFKEPSLDDISASNTLFNSPWRGAAKWASKSHGSVDSWISRAEYEEEGIERCISRFRSAFFIH
;
A
#
# COMPACT_ATOMS: atom_id res chain seq x y z
N MET A 1 23.39 15.26 -0.18
CA MET A 1 23.42 14.01 -0.98
C MET A 1 22.94 12.80 -0.18
N LEU A 2 23.68 12.32 0.83
CA LEU A 2 23.35 11.09 1.59
C LEU A 2 21.88 11.00 2.04
N ARG A 3 21.39 12.05 2.74
CA ARG A 3 19.99 12.12 3.19
C ARG A 3 18.97 12.07 2.05
N LEU A 4 19.27 12.70 0.91
CA LEU A 4 18.37 12.69 -0.25
C LEU A 4 18.28 11.28 -0.85
N MET A 5 19.42 10.60 -0.99
CA MET A 5 19.46 9.23 -1.51
C MET A 5 18.74 8.25 -0.58
N GLN A 6 18.91 8.38 0.75
CA GLN A 6 18.19 7.56 1.73
C GLN A 6 16.68 7.78 1.71
N LEU A 7 16.22 9.01 1.43
CA LEU A 7 14.80 9.31 1.29
C LEU A 7 14.24 8.83 -0.05
N LYS A 8 15.03 8.92 -1.12
CA LYS A 8 14.63 8.45 -2.45
C LYS A 8 14.56 6.92 -2.52
N TYR A 9 15.49 6.24 -1.86
CA TYR A 9 15.56 4.77 -1.82
C TYR A 9 15.55 4.25 -0.37
N PRO A 10 14.38 4.23 0.29
CA PRO A 10 14.28 3.79 1.69
C PRO A 10 14.58 2.30 1.88
N TYR A 11 14.31 1.48 0.86
CA TYR A 11 14.49 0.02 0.88
C TYR A 11 15.71 -0.47 0.11
N PHE A 12 16.68 0.42 -0.17
CA PHE A 12 17.87 0.04 -0.90
C PHE A 12 18.68 -1.02 -0.12
N PRO A 13 19.06 -2.15 -0.74
CA PRO A 13 19.63 -3.30 -0.02
C PRO A 13 20.97 -3.01 0.66
N THR A 14 21.76 -2.07 0.15
CA THR A 14 23.09 -1.74 0.68
C THR A 14 23.14 -0.31 1.19
N LYS A 15 23.45 -0.08 2.48
CA LYS A 15 23.50 1.29 3.02
C LYS A 15 24.58 2.14 2.32
N MET A 16 24.17 3.29 1.77
CA MET A 16 25.11 4.29 1.25
C MET A 16 25.96 4.87 2.39
N SER A 17 27.28 4.89 2.24
CA SER A 17 28.21 5.49 3.21
C SER A 17 28.37 6.98 2.94
N LEU A 18 28.85 7.74 3.94
CA LEU A 18 29.14 9.17 3.78
C LEU A 18 30.22 9.40 2.71
N SER A 19 31.25 8.55 2.68
CA SER A 19 32.33 8.63 1.67
C SER A 19 31.80 8.40 0.26
N HIS A 20 30.90 7.42 0.05
CA HIS A 20 30.24 7.20 -1.24
C HIS A 20 29.41 8.42 -1.65
N ALA A 21 28.68 9.03 -0.72
CA ALA A 21 27.90 10.22 -0.99
C ALA A 21 28.78 11.43 -1.35
N GLU A 22 29.92 11.59 -0.67
CA GLU A 22 30.89 12.65 -0.98
C GLU A 22 31.55 12.44 -2.35
N ALA A 23 31.96 11.22 -2.67
CA ALA A 23 32.49 10.88 -3.99
C ALA A 23 31.44 11.13 -5.10
N SER A 24 30.17 10.79 -4.83
CA SER A 24 29.07 11.05 -5.76
C SER A 24 28.88 12.55 -6.01
N VAL A 25 29.03 13.37 -4.96
CA VAL A 25 28.97 14.83 -5.10
C VAL A 25 30.13 15.33 -5.94
N ARG A 26 31.36 14.91 -5.65
CA ARG A 26 32.56 15.39 -6.36
C ARG A 26 32.57 15.03 -7.84
N ASN A 27 32.08 13.84 -8.19
CA ASN A 27 32.21 13.31 -9.55
C ASN A 27 30.98 13.62 -10.43
N PHE A 28 29.77 13.64 -9.87
CA PHE A 28 28.54 13.68 -10.66
C PHE A 28 27.74 14.99 -10.54
N CYS A 29 28.01 15.82 -9.52
CA CYS A 29 27.30 17.09 -9.34
C CYS A 29 27.94 18.23 -10.15
N TYR A 30 27.10 19.17 -10.57
CA TYR A 30 27.51 20.37 -11.28
C TYR A 30 26.56 21.52 -10.92
N VAL A 31 27.02 22.74 -11.15
CA VAL A 31 26.24 23.95 -10.85
C VAL A 31 25.56 24.41 -12.14
N SER A 32 24.23 24.49 -12.08
CA SER A 32 23.42 25.04 -13.17
C SER A 32 23.63 26.54 -13.30
N GLU A 33 23.75 27.04 -14.54
CA GLU A 33 23.76 28.49 -14.79
C GLU A 33 22.39 29.12 -14.49
N HIS A 34 21.31 28.39 -14.81
CA HIS A 34 19.91 28.81 -14.67
C HIS A 34 19.07 27.73 -13.98
N TYR A 35 19.30 27.56 -12.67
CA TYR A 35 18.69 26.52 -11.84
C TYR A 35 17.17 26.33 -12.05
N THR A 36 16.39 27.41 -12.03
CA THR A 36 14.93 27.35 -12.16
C THR A 36 14.45 26.89 -13.53
N SER A 37 15.19 27.21 -14.59
CA SER A 37 14.82 26.83 -15.95
C SER A 37 15.17 25.37 -16.20
N GLU A 38 16.34 24.94 -15.74
CA GLU A 38 16.77 23.54 -15.85
C GLU A 38 15.88 22.60 -15.04
N LEU A 39 15.45 23.00 -13.83
CA LEU A 39 14.46 22.25 -13.06
C LEU A 39 13.11 22.06 -13.78
N ARG A 40 12.67 23.04 -14.57
CA ARG A 40 11.44 22.92 -15.36
C ARG A 40 11.63 21.90 -16.49
N SER A 41 12.79 21.92 -17.16
CA SER A 41 13.13 20.95 -18.20
C SER A 41 13.11 19.51 -17.70
N PHE A 42 13.54 19.25 -16.45
CA PHE A 42 13.45 17.92 -15.84
C PHE A 42 12.01 17.40 -15.73
N ARG A 43 11.03 18.28 -15.49
CA ARG A 43 9.61 17.90 -15.39
C ARG A 43 8.97 17.72 -16.77
N ASP A 44 9.32 18.60 -17.71
CA ASP A 44 8.60 18.72 -18.97
C ASP A 44 9.09 17.71 -20.03
N SER A 45 10.35 17.25 -19.94
CA SER A 45 10.93 16.30 -20.91
C SER A 45 11.55 15.08 -20.21
N ALA A 46 10.95 13.91 -20.45
CA ALA A 46 11.48 12.64 -19.98
C ALA A 46 12.85 12.32 -20.62
N SER A 47 13.03 12.63 -21.91
CA SER A 47 14.33 12.47 -22.60
C SER A 47 15.44 13.31 -21.94
N PHE A 48 15.11 14.52 -21.48
CA PHE A 48 16.08 15.36 -20.76
C PHE A 48 16.48 14.77 -19.40
N LEU A 49 15.52 14.15 -18.69
CA LEU A 49 15.81 13.43 -17.45
C LEU A 49 16.79 12.28 -17.70
N ASN A 50 16.60 11.50 -18.77
CA ASN A 50 17.47 10.37 -19.11
C ASN A 50 18.89 10.80 -19.50
N ASP A 51 19.03 11.84 -20.33
CA ASP A 51 20.35 12.40 -20.70
C ASP A 51 21.13 12.91 -19.47
N LYS A 52 20.40 13.39 -18.46
CA LYS A 52 20.99 13.89 -17.21
C LYS A 52 20.99 12.88 -16.08
N ASP A 53 20.51 11.67 -16.29
CA ASP A 53 20.57 10.61 -15.28
C ASP A 53 22.00 10.09 -15.16
N CYS A 54 22.37 9.72 -13.94
CA CYS A 54 23.61 9.04 -13.66
C CYS A 54 23.31 7.85 -12.77
N VAL A 55 23.49 6.66 -13.35
CA VAL A 55 23.23 5.39 -12.67
C VAL A 55 24.51 4.92 -11.99
N ILE A 56 24.44 4.73 -10.67
CA ILE A 56 25.51 4.12 -9.88
C ILE A 56 25.13 2.67 -9.58
N GLN A 57 25.90 1.74 -10.14
CA GLN A 57 25.76 0.31 -9.87
C GLN A 57 26.50 -0.05 -8.58
N TYR A 58 25.80 -0.69 -7.64
CA TYR A 58 26.40 -1.33 -6.47
C TYR A 58 26.79 -2.78 -6.78
N PRO A 59 27.76 -3.35 -6.03
CA PRO A 59 28.10 -4.76 -6.14
C PRO A 59 26.89 -5.64 -5.90
N ILE A 60 26.62 -6.52 -6.85
CA ILE A 60 25.52 -7.48 -6.80
C ILE A 60 26.04 -8.73 -6.07
N PRO A 61 25.41 -9.18 -4.97
CA PRO A 61 25.83 -10.40 -4.28
C PRO A 61 25.63 -11.61 -5.19
N GLU A 62 26.62 -12.49 -5.22
CA GLU A 62 26.69 -13.65 -6.12
C GLU A 62 25.49 -14.59 -6.02
N SER A 63 24.79 -14.61 -4.87
CA SER A 63 23.59 -15.43 -4.63
C SER A 63 22.39 -15.07 -5.53
N SER A 64 22.41 -13.92 -6.19
CA SER A 64 21.35 -13.49 -7.12
C SER A 64 21.54 -14.01 -8.55
N TYR A 65 22.72 -14.55 -8.88
CA TYR A 65 22.99 -15.22 -10.17
C TYR A 65 22.67 -16.72 -10.15
N SER A 66 21.94 -17.20 -9.14
CA SER A 66 21.52 -18.60 -9.08
C SER A 66 20.54 -18.91 -10.23
N SER A 67 21.10 -19.26 -11.38
CA SER A 67 20.44 -19.81 -12.55
C SER A 67 20.06 -21.28 -12.32
N VAL A 68 19.35 -21.56 -11.24
CA VAL A 68 18.64 -22.84 -11.08
C VAL A 68 17.15 -22.53 -11.24
N PRO A 69 16.51 -23.00 -12.32
CA PRO A 69 15.14 -22.64 -12.66
C PRO A 69 14.12 -23.04 -11.58
N ASP A 70 13.07 -22.22 -11.50
CA ASP A 70 11.85 -22.31 -10.66
C ASP A 70 11.09 -23.65 -10.66
N GLU A 71 11.61 -24.73 -11.24
CA GLU A 71 11.01 -26.06 -11.10
C GLU A 71 11.13 -26.59 -9.67
N ASP A 72 12.26 -26.38 -8.99
CA ASP A 72 12.44 -26.90 -7.64
C ASP A 72 11.65 -26.09 -6.60
N GLN A 73 11.49 -24.77 -6.79
CA GLN A 73 10.68 -23.95 -5.88
C GLN A 73 9.19 -24.18 -6.05
N SER A 74 8.71 -24.33 -7.29
CA SER A 74 7.31 -24.69 -7.57
C SER A 74 6.98 -26.10 -7.10
N LYS A 75 7.88 -27.08 -7.33
CA LYS A 75 7.79 -28.44 -6.77
C LYS A 75 7.80 -28.41 -5.25
N LEU A 76 8.67 -27.63 -4.61
CA LEU A 76 8.74 -27.54 -3.15
C LEU A 76 7.50 -26.84 -2.54
N LEU A 77 6.90 -25.87 -3.23
CA LEU A 77 5.62 -25.27 -2.86
C LEU A 77 4.47 -26.26 -3.03
N GLU A 78 4.47 -27.04 -4.12
CA GLU A 78 3.51 -28.13 -4.32
C GLU A 78 3.66 -29.24 -3.29
N GLU A 79 4.89 -29.64 -2.97
CA GLU A 79 5.22 -30.62 -1.94
C GLU A 79 4.84 -30.11 -0.56
N ARG A 80 5.06 -28.82 -0.25
CA ARG A 80 4.56 -28.19 0.98
C ARG A 80 3.04 -28.19 1.05
N LYS A 81 2.35 -27.89 -0.06
CA LYS A 81 0.88 -27.94 -0.13
C LYS A 81 0.36 -29.38 0.02
N LYS A 82 1.01 -30.36 -0.63
CA LYS A 82 0.70 -31.80 -0.52
C LYS A 82 0.94 -32.30 0.91
N ALA A 83 2.10 -32.01 1.50
CA ALA A 83 2.43 -32.38 2.88
C ALA A 83 1.51 -31.71 3.90
N PHE A 84 1.10 -30.46 3.69
CA PHE A 84 0.13 -29.79 4.54
C PHE A 84 -1.25 -30.44 4.45
N SER A 85 -1.72 -30.76 3.23
CA SER A 85 -2.96 -31.49 3.00
C SER A 85 -2.92 -32.89 3.63
N GLU A 86 -1.82 -33.64 3.48
CA GLU A 86 -1.63 -34.95 4.10
C GLU A 86 -1.62 -34.88 5.63
N LYS A 87 -0.94 -33.88 6.21
CA LYS A 87 -0.95 -33.64 7.66
C LYS A 87 -2.35 -33.32 8.17
N MET A 88 -3.14 -32.54 7.42
CA MET A 88 -4.54 -32.25 7.76
C MET A 88 -5.43 -33.50 7.66
N LYS A 89 -5.21 -34.36 6.65
CA LYS A 89 -5.89 -35.67 6.53
C LYS A 89 -5.56 -36.58 7.71
N LEU A 90 -4.28 -36.75 8.05
CA LEU A 90 -3.84 -37.55 9.20
C LEU A 90 -4.41 -37.02 10.52
N HIS A 91 -4.43 -35.69 10.70
CA HIS A 91 -5.03 -35.10 11.90
C HIS A 91 -6.55 -35.30 11.95
N SER A 92 -7.24 -35.23 10.80
CA SER A 92 -8.66 -35.56 10.72
C SER A 92 -8.93 -37.04 10.97
N GLU A 93 -8.09 -37.95 10.47
CA GLU A 93 -8.20 -39.39 10.67
C GLU A 93 -7.93 -39.78 12.12
N LYS A 94 -6.91 -39.19 12.74
CA LYS A 94 -6.62 -39.37 14.17
C LYS A 94 -7.79 -38.91 15.04
N ARG A 95 -8.37 -37.74 14.77
CA ARG A 95 -9.58 -37.27 15.48
C ARG A 95 -10.79 -38.17 15.26
N LYS A 96 -10.94 -38.77 14.07
CA LYS A 96 -12.00 -39.75 13.80
C LYS A 96 -11.76 -41.04 14.58
N GLN A 97 -10.52 -41.53 14.62
CA GLN A 97 -10.13 -42.71 15.39
C GLN A 97 -10.33 -42.50 16.89
N GLU A 98 -9.90 -41.36 17.44
CA GLU A 98 -10.13 -40.99 18.85
C GLU A 98 -11.62 -40.98 19.20
N LYS A 99 -12.47 -40.44 18.30
CA LYS A 99 -13.94 -40.48 18.47
C LYS A 99 -14.51 -41.89 18.40
N ILE A 100 -14.02 -42.75 17.50
CA ILE A 100 -14.45 -44.14 17.40
C ILE A 100 -14.05 -44.91 18.66
N VAL A 101 -12.83 -44.71 19.16
CA VAL A 101 -12.34 -45.37 20.38
C VAL A 101 -13.15 -44.91 21.60
N ALA A 102 -13.43 -43.61 21.74
CA ALA A 102 -14.28 -43.10 22.80
C ALA A 102 -15.68 -43.73 22.76
N LEU A 103 -16.35 -43.69 21.60
CA LEU A 103 -17.69 -44.28 21.45
C LEU A 103 -17.71 -45.80 21.70
N LYS A 104 -16.64 -46.53 21.35
CA LYS A 104 -16.52 -47.96 21.69
C LYS A 104 -16.38 -48.18 23.19
N SER A 105 -15.56 -47.38 23.86
CA SER A 105 -15.40 -47.45 25.31
C SER A 105 -16.73 -47.17 26.03
N ASP A 106 -17.45 -46.15 25.59
CA ASP A 106 -18.76 -45.79 26.13
C ASP A 106 -19.78 -46.92 25.92
N LEU A 107 -19.80 -47.54 24.72
CA LEU A 107 -20.67 -48.70 24.42
C LEU A 107 -20.35 -49.93 25.28
N VAL A 108 -19.06 -50.19 25.54
CA VAL A 108 -18.66 -51.29 26.43
C VAL A 108 -19.18 -51.02 27.84
N GLY A 109 -19.01 -49.80 28.37
CA GLY A 109 -19.55 -49.41 29.67
C GLY A 109 -21.08 -49.55 29.75
N LEU A 110 -21.81 -49.10 28.73
CA LEU A 110 -23.29 -49.23 28.70
C LEU A 110 -23.73 -50.70 28.62
N ARG A 111 -23.00 -51.56 27.91
CA ARG A 111 -23.27 -53.00 27.86
C ARG A 111 -22.92 -53.73 29.15
N GLU A 112 -21.88 -53.29 29.86
CA GLU A 112 -21.57 -53.79 31.21
C GLU A 112 -22.70 -53.44 32.19
N MET A 113 -23.23 -52.22 32.13
CA MET A 113 -24.41 -51.79 32.89
C MET A 113 -25.69 -52.56 32.51
N GLN A 114 -25.78 -53.05 31.27
CA GLN A 114 -26.84 -53.96 30.84
C GLN A 114 -26.61 -55.39 31.39
N ALA A 115 -25.36 -55.83 31.49
CA ALA A 115 -25.01 -57.16 31.99
C ALA A 115 -25.19 -57.31 33.50
N THR A 116 -24.95 -56.24 34.28
CA THR A 116 -25.22 -56.22 35.73
C THR A 116 -26.69 -56.44 36.06
N ARG A 117 -27.62 -56.30 35.09
CA ARG A 117 -29.02 -56.72 35.22
C ARG A 117 -29.17 -58.15 35.73
N ALA A 118 -28.24 -59.05 35.37
CA ALA A 118 -28.27 -60.45 35.80
C ALA A 118 -27.79 -60.67 37.24
N GLU A 119 -27.19 -59.66 37.88
CA GLU A 119 -26.58 -59.75 39.22
C GLU A 119 -27.52 -59.27 40.34
N TYR A 120 -28.60 -58.56 40.00
CA TYR A 120 -29.61 -58.09 40.96
C TYR A 120 -30.76 -59.10 41.11
N GLU A 121 -31.19 -59.36 42.35
CA GLU A 121 -32.27 -60.31 42.66
C GLU A 121 -33.67 -59.74 42.33
N THR A 122 -33.80 -58.41 42.29
CA THR A 122 -35.07 -57.68 42.08
C THR A 122 -34.94 -56.59 41.01
N GLU A 123 -35.93 -56.48 40.12
CA GLU A 123 -35.94 -55.48 39.01
C GLU A 123 -36.02 -54.04 39.52
N ASP A 124 -36.59 -53.83 40.70
CA ASP A 124 -36.69 -52.52 41.36
C ASP A 124 -35.32 -51.99 41.82
N ASP A 125 -34.42 -52.86 42.32
CA ASP A 125 -33.06 -52.46 42.74
C ASP A 125 -32.19 -52.09 41.53
N TYR A 126 -32.39 -52.79 40.41
CA TYR A 126 -31.75 -52.45 39.14
C TYR A 126 -32.25 -51.12 38.56
N LEU A 127 -33.54 -50.82 38.70
CA LEU A 127 -34.13 -49.53 38.32
C LEU A 127 -33.64 -48.37 39.20
N GLU A 128 -33.37 -48.61 40.49
CA GLU A 128 -32.77 -47.59 41.39
C GLU A 128 -31.33 -47.27 40.97
N MET A 129 -30.52 -48.29 40.68
CA MET A 129 -29.20 -48.12 40.07
C MET A 129 -29.27 -47.36 38.75
N LEU A 130 -30.18 -47.71 37.83
CA LEU A 130 -30.32 -46.99 36.56
C LEU A 130 -30.64 -45.50 36.74
N LYS A 131 -31.46 -45.15 37.74
CA LYS A 131 -31.77 -43.76 38.08
C LYS A 131 -30.55 -43.00 38.62
N ASP A 132 -29.68 -43.65 39.40
CA ASP A 132 -28.43 -43.06 39.86
C ASP A 132 -27.49 -42.71 38.69
N TYR A 133 -27.51 -43.51 37.62
CA TYR A 133 -26.79 -43.24 36.37
C TYR A 133 -27.57 -42.33 35.39
N GLY A 134 -28.77 -41.87 35.76
CA GLY A 134 -29.57 -40.91 34.99
C GLY A 134 -30.50 -41.52 33.93
N TYR A 135 -30.77 -42.82 33.97
CA TYR A 135 -31.69 -43.51 33.06
C TYR A 135 -33.02 -43.81 33.77
N SER A 136 -34.14 -43.33 33.21
CA SER A 136 -35.47 -43.46 33.81
C SER A 136 -36.16 -44.80 33.55
N SER A 137 -35.78 -45.50 32.48
CA SER A 137 -36.35 -46.79 32.08
C SER A 137 -35.30 -47.68 31.42
N ILE A 138 -35.51 -49.00 31.47
CA ILE A 138 -34.73 -49.99 30.73
C ILE A 138 -34.77 -49.70 29.23
N SER A 139 -35.93 -49.26 28.72
CA SER A 139 -36.09 -48.88 27.31
C SER A 139 -35.27 -47.64 26.95
N ASP A 140 -35.05 -46.71 27.89
CA ASP A 140 -34.24 -45.51 27.65
C ASP A 140 -32.76 -45.88 27.53
N LEU A 141 -32.27 -46.83 28.35
CA LEU A 141 -30.90 -47.35 28.23
C LEU A 141 -30.70 -48.06 26.88
N GLU A 142 -31.66 -48.89 26.45
CA GLU A 142 -31.62 -49.57 25.15
C GLU A 142 -31.63 -48.59 23.97
N GLN A 143 -32.42 -47.51 24.04
CA GLN A 143 -32.43 -46.45 23.03
C GLN A 143 -31.09 -45.70 22.98
N VAL A 144 -30.47 -45.44 24.13
CA VAL A 144 -29.16 -44.81 24.20
C VAL A 144 -28.10 -45.72 23.58
N ILE A 145 -28.08 -47.02 23.90
CA ILE A 145 -27.18 -47.99 23.25
C ILE A 145 -27.35 -47.98 21.73
N LEU A 146 -28.59 -48.00 21.23
CA LEU A 146 -28.88 -47.94 19.80
C LEU A 146 -28.39 -46.63 19.15
N ASP A 147 -28.54 -45.50 19.83
CA ASP A 147 -28.05 -44.20 19.36
C ASP A 147 -26.51 -44.16 19.28
N PHE A 148 -25.81 -44.74 20.25
CA PHE A 148 -24.35 -44.86 20.23
C PHE A 148 -23.87 -45.82 19.13
N GLU A 149 -24.55 -46.95 18.92
CA GLU A 149 -24.27 -47.90 17.84
C GLU A 149 -24.45 -47.25 16.46
N THR A 150 -25.56 -46.54 16.23
CA THR A 150 -25.79 -45.85 14.94
C THR A 150 -24.82 -44.70 14.68
N ARG A 151 -24.32 -44.02 15.73
CA ARG A 151 -23.26 -43.00 15.62
C ARG A 151 -21.92 -43.63 15.28
N LEU A 152 -21.61 -44.79 15.87
CA LEU A 152 -20.42 -45.56 15.57
C LEU A 152 -20.43 -46.04 14.11
N ASP A 153 -21.54 -46.61 13.64
CA ASP A 153 -21.68 -47.07 12.26
C ASP A 153 -21.49 -45.95 11.24
N LYS A 154 -22.02 -44.76 11.51
CA LYS A 154 -21.82 -43.56 10.67
C LYS A 154 -20.36 -43.11 10.60
N LEU A 155 -19.60 -43.26 11.68
CA LEU A 155 -18.18 -42.87 11.74
C LEU A 155 -17.25 -43.91 11.14
N VAL A 156 -17.58 -45.19 11.23
CA VAL A 156 -16.77 -46.31 10.71
C VAL A 156 -17.00 -46.51 9.23
N TYR A 157 -18.26 -46.52 8.77
CA TYR A 157 -18.60 -46.88 7.39
C TYR A 157 -18.99 -45.67 6.51
N GLY A 158 -18.99 -44.45 7.07
CA GLY A 158 -19.32 -43.23 6.35
C GLY A 158 -20.81 -43.10 6.02
N LYS A 159 -21.20 -41.97 5.42
CA LYS A 159 -22.61 -41.61 5.16
C LYS A 159 -23.34 -42.52 4.16
N ASP A 160 -22.61 -43.44 3.51
CA ASP A 160 -23.08 -44.27 2.40
C ASP A 160 -23.21 -45.77 2.72
N SER A 161 -22.98 -46.20 3.96
CA SER A 161 -23.17 -47.61 4.34
C SER A 161 -24.62 -47.99 4.62
N SER A 162 -25.49 -47.00 4.79
CA SER A 162 -26.89 -47.20 4.47
C SER A 162 -27.05 -47.11 2.96
N GLN A 163 -26.80 -48.21 2.26
CA GLN A 163 -27.74 -48.62 1.20
C GLN A 163 -29.10 -48.85 1.86
N LYS A 164 -29.71 -47.79 2.40
CA LYS A 164 -31.14 -47.64 2.18
C LYS A 164 -31.14 -47.25 0.71
N GLU A 165 -31.45 -48.23 -0.14
CA GLU A 165 -32.10 -47.94 -1.42
C GLU A 165 -32.92 -46.68 -1.22
N THR A 166 -32.78 -45.70 -2.11
CA THR A 166 -33.78 -44.62 -2.16
C THR A 166 -35.11 -45.34 -2.28
N VAL A 167 -35.81 -45.54 -1.15
CA VAL A 167 -37.08 -46.24 -1.12
C VAL A 167 -37.92 -45.33 -1.97
N LYS A 168 -38.19 -45.76 -3.20
CA LYS A 168 -39.01 -45.02 -4.12
C LYS A 168 -40.39 -45.09 -3.51
N TYR A 169 -40.71 -44.09 -2.70
CA TYR A 169 -41.98 -44.04 -2.00
C TYR A 169 -43.05 -43.97 -3.08
N ASP A 170 -43.91 -44.98 -3.12
CA ASP A 170 -45.05 -44.95 -4.02
C ASP A 170 -46.03 -43.90 -3.50
N TYR A 171 -46.00 -42.72 -4.11
CA TYR A 171 -46.86 -41.60 -3.74
C TYR A 171 -48.30 -41.81 -4.21
N SER A 172 -48.66 -42.95 -4.82
CA SER A 172 -50.01 -43.25 -5.31
C SER A 172 -51.09 -43.15 -4.22
N ILE A 173 -50.75 -43.36 -2.95
CA ILE A 173 -51.67 -43.20 -1.80
C ILE A 173 -52.08 -41.73 -1.56
N LEU A 174 -51.30 -40.75 -2.05
CA LEU A 174 -51.69 -39.33 -1.96
C LEU A 174 -52.89 -38.98 -2.85
N GLU A 175 -53.18 -39.77 -3.89
CA GLU A 175 -54.20 -39.50 -4.91
C GLU A 175 -55.61 -40.00 -4.52
N ILE A 176 -55.71 -40.86 -3.50
CA ILE A 176 -56.98 -41.39 -3.00
C ILE A 176 -57.63 -40.34 -2.07
N PRO A 177 -58.90 -39.94 -2.30
CA PRO A 177 -59.63 -39.00 -1.44
C PRO A 177 -59.71 -39.46 0.03
N ASP A 178 -59.74 -38.51 0.96
CA ASP A 178 -59.67 -38.78 2.41
C ASP A 178 -60.90 -39.52 2.98
N ALA A 179 -62.00 -39.60 2.22
CA ALA A 179 -63.26 -40.21 2.64
C ALA A 179 -63.22 -41.75 2.71
N ASP A 180 -62.28 -42.38 1.99
CA ASP A 180 -62.21 -43.84 1.83
C ASP A 180 -61.06 -44.48 2.65
N LEU A 181 -60.42 -43.74 3.54
CA LEU A 181 -59.21 -44.16 4.26
C LEU A 181 -59.44 -44.36 5.77
N SER A 182 -58.87 -45.43 6.33
CA SER A 182 -58.80 -45.65 7.78
C SER A 182 -57.88 -44.62 8.46
N GLU A 183 -58.10 -44.35 9.75
CA GLU A 183 -57.34 -43.34 10.52
C GLU A 183 -55.81 -43.55 10.51
N GLU A 184 -55.36 -44.79 10.36
CA GLU A 184 -53.94 -45.16 10.24
C GLU A 184 -53.35 -44.72 8.89
N LYS A 185 -54.10 -44.92 7.79
CA LYS A 185 -53.67 -44.52 6.45
C LYS A 185 -53.64 -43.00 6.27
N ILE A 186 -54.46 -42.25 7.02
CA ILE A 186 -54.42 -40.78 7.05
C ILE A 186 -53.11 -40.28 7.67
N LYS A 187 -52.59 -40.94 8.71
CA LYS A 187 -51.29 -40.61 9.32
C LYS A 187 -50.14 -40.91 8.36
N GLU A 188 -50.20 -42.02 7.64
CA GLU A 188 -49.22 -42.36 6.58
C GLU A 188 -49.25 -41.35 5.42
N LYS A 189 -50.44 -40.93 4.98
CA LYS A 189 -50.62 -39.90 3.95
C LYS A 189 -50.00 -38.56 4.35
N ARG A 190 -50.13 -38.15 5.62
CA ARG A 190 -49.46 -36.93 6.15
C ARG A 190 -47.93 -37.06 6.13
N LYS A 191 -47.39 -38.21 6.54
CA LYS A 191 -45.95 -38.49 6.53
C LYS A 191 -45.39 -38.49 5.11
N LEU A 192 -46.06 -39.13 4.16
CA LEU A 192 -45.69 -39.16 2.75
C LEU A 192 -45.78 -37.78 2.10
N ARG A 193 -46.75 -36.95 2.47
CA ARG A 193 -46.89 -35.57 1.99
C ARG A 193 -45.71 -34.68 2.41
N LEU A 194 -45.26 -34.80 3.66
CA LEU A 194 -44.09 -34.06 4.15
C LEU A 194 -42.80 -34.50 3.46
N LEU A 195 -42.65 -35.82 3.24
CA LEU A 195 -41.48 -36.38 2.54
C LEU A 195 -41.43 -35.96 1.06
N LYS A 196 -42.58 -35.96 0.38
CA LYS A 196 -42.74 -35.48 -1.00
C LYS A 196 -42.41 -33.98 -1.11
N ALA A 197 -42.93 -33.16 -0.18
CA ALA A 197 -42.65 -31.72 -0.17
C ALA A 197 -41.15 -31.40 0.00
N GLY A 198 -40.42 -32.18 0.81
CA GLY A 198 -38.96 -32.04 0.97
C GLY A 198 -38.16 -32.46 -0.26
N PHE A 199 -38.61 -33.49 -0.98
CA PHE A 199 -38.01 -33.93 -2.25
C PHE A 199 -38.25 -32.91 -3.37
N ASP A 200 -39.50 -32.47 -3.53
CA ASP A 200 -39.91 -31.48 -4.54
C ASP A 200 -39.25 -30.10 -4.34
N ALA A 201 -38.92 -29.72 -3.10
CA ALA A 201 -38.17 -28.50 -2.81
C ALA A 201 -36.70 -28.59 -3.28
N ARG A 202 -36.07 -29.77 -3.15
CA ARG A 202 -34.68 -30.00 -3.59
C ARG A 202 -34.57 -30.11 -5.10
N GLU A 203 -35.53 -30.78 -5.74
CA GLU A 203 -35.64 -30.84 -7.20
C GLU A 203 -35.82 -29.44 -7.80
N ARG A 204 -36.70 -28.60 -7.23
CA ARG A 204 -36.87 -27.20 -7.66
C ARG A 204 -35.58 -26.39 -7.53
N ALA A 205 -34.87 -26.50 -6.42
CA ALA A 205 -33.59 -25.81 -6.23
C ALA A 205 -32.49 -26.29 -7.21
N ARG A 206 -32.49 -27.58 -7.58
CA ARG A 206 -31.57 -28.11 -8.61
C ARG A 206 -31.92 -27.56 -10.00
N LEU A 207 -33.20 -27.55 -10.36
CA LEU A 207 -33.69 -27.03 -11.63
C LEU A 207 -33.43 -25.53 -11.76
N GLU A 208 -33.68 -24.75 -10.70
CA GLU A 208 -33.39 -23.30 -10.68
C GLU A 208 -31.90 -23.02 -10.92
N LYS A 209 -31.02 -23.80 -10.29
CA LYS A 209 -29.57 -23.69 -10.52
C LYS A 209 -29.17 -24.08 -11.96
N GLU A 210 -29.72 -25.18 -12.49
CA GLU A 210 -29.47 -25.59 -13.88
C GLU A 210 -29.99 -24.55 -14.89
N ASP A 211 -31.11 -23.89 -14.59
CA ASP A 211 -31.67 -22.84 -15.43
C ASP A 211 -30.84 -21.54 -15.36
N GLU A 212 -30.33 -21.17 -14.18
CA GLU A 212 -29.37 -20.08 -14.02
C GLU A 212 -28.07 -20.33 -14.79
N ASP A 213 -27.53 -21.55 -14.71
CA ASP A 213 -26.30 -21.92 -15.43
C ASP A 213 -26.54 -21.92 -16.95
N ARG A 214 -27.67 -22.45 -17.42
CA ARG A 214 -28.07 -22.40 -18.83
C ARG A 214 -28.30 -20.97 -19.34
N ALA A 215 -28.77 -20.06 -18.47
CA ALA A 215 -28.93 -18.65 -18.82
C ALA A 215 -27.57 -17.96 -19.00
N LYS A 216 -26.61 -18.24 -18.11
CA LYS A 216 -25.22 -17.73 -18.22
C LYS A 216 -24.53 -18.23 -19.48
N GLU A 217 -24.62 -19.54 -19.77
CA GLU A 217 -24.05 -20.12 -20.99
C GLU A 217 -24.61 -19.44 -22.26
N LYS A 218 -25.91 -19.15 -22.30
CA LYS A 218 -26.54 -18.43 -23.42
C LYS A 218 -26.06 -16.99 -23.53
N GLU A 219 -25.76 -16.33 -22.42
CA GLU A 219 -25.24 -14.96 -22.40
C GLU A 219 -23.78 -14.92 -22.88
N GLU A 220 -22.94 -15.84 -22.41
CA GLU A 220 -21.55 -16.02 -22.86
C GLU A 220 -21.47 -16.31 -24.36
N LEU A 221 -22.37 -17.14 -24.87
CA LEU A 221 -22.41 -17.45 -26.29
C LEU A 221 -22.78 -16.21 -27.13
N LYS A 222 -23.72 -15.38 -26.66
CA LYS A 222 -24.04 -14.10 -27.32
C LYS A 222 -22.89 -13.11 -27.26
N GLU A 223 -22.19 -13.03 -26.13
CA GLU A 223 -20.99 -12.21 -25.95
C GLU A 223 -19.87 -12.65 -26.91
N ASN A 224 -19.64 -13.97 -27.03
CA ASN A 224 -18.68 -14.53 -27.97
C ASN A 224 -19.06 -14.23 -29.43
N MET A 225 -20.34 -14.38 -29.80
CA MET A 225 -20.83 -14.00 -31.13
C MET A 225 -20.64 -12.51 -31.42
N ARG A 226 -20.81 -11.62 -30.42
CA ARG A 226 -20.52 -10.18 -30.56
C ARG A 226 -19.03 -9.91 -30.73
N ARG A 227 -18.17 -10.66 -30.04
CA ARG A 227 -16.71 -10.57 -30.15
C ARG A 227 -16.22 -11.01 -31.53
N GLU A 228 -16.77 -12.10 -32.05
CA GLU A 228 -16.45 -12.62 -33.39
C GLU A 228 -16.93 -11.69 -34.51
N ALA A 229 -18.06 -11.02 -34.31
CA ALA A 229 -18.60 -10.07 -35.30
C ALA A 229 -17.73 -8.82 -35.46
N ASP A 230 -17.35 -8.15 -34.35
CA ASP A 230 -16.59 -6.89 -34.36
C ASP A 230 -15.58 -6.83 -33.18
N PRO A 231 -14.37 -7.39 -33.33
CA PRO A 231 -13.40 -7.48 -32.24
C PRO A 231 -12.90 -6.11 -31.75
N GLU A 232 -12.65 -5.16 -32.64
CA GLU A 232 -12.16 -3.82 -32.28
C GLU A 232 -13.16 -3.04 -31.42
N LYS A 233 -14.45 -3.12 -31.78
CA LYS A 233 -15.53 -2.45 -31.05
C LYS A 233 -15.74 -3.08 -29.67
N TRP A 234 -15.63 -4.41 -29.58
CA TRP A 234 -15.68 -5.12 -28.30
C TRP A 234 -14.51 -4.75 -27.38
N ILE A 235 -13.28 -4.66 -27.91
CA ILE A 235 -12.09 -4.21 -27.15
C ILE A 235 -12.31 -2.78 -26.62
N ALA A 236 -12.83 -1.87 -27.45
CA ALA A 236 -13.12 -0.50 -27.05
C ALA A 236 -14.19 -0.43 -25.94
N GLU A 237 -15.25 -1.23 -26.04
CA GLU A 237 -16.32 -1.35 -25.04
C GLU A 237 -15.75 -1.87 -23.70
N LYS A 238 -14.92 -2.92 -23.72
CA LYS A 238 -14.28 -3.46 -22.51
C LYS A 238 -13.28 -2.49 -21.89
N ARG A 239 -12.49 -1.77 -22.68
CA ARG A 239 -11.59 -0.71 -22.19
C ARG A 239 -12.36 0.46 -21.56
N ALA A 240 -13.48 0.87 -22.15
CA ALA A 240 -14.35 1.89 -21.58
C ALA A 240 -14.94 1.45 -20.24
N LEU A 241 -15.40 0.19 -20.16
CA LEU A 241 -15.92 -0.40 -18.94
C LEU A 241 -14.85 -0.48 -17.84
N ARG A 242 -13.64 -0.93 -18.19
CA ARG A 242 -12.47 -0.93 -17.30
C ARG A 242 -12.17 0.47 -16.73
N SER A 243 -12.14 1.49 -17.59
CA SER A 243 -11.91 2.87 -17.18
C SER A 243 -12.99 3.37 -16.21
N GLN A 244 -14.26 3.05 -16.48
CA GLN A 244 -15.37 3.36 -15.58
C GLN A 244 -15.22 2.67 -14.22
N LEU A 245 -14.88 1.37 -14.18
CA LEU A 245 -14.66 0.63 -12.93
C LEU A 245 -13.48 1.19 -12.15
N LYS A 246 -12.35 1.49 -12.81
CA LYS A 246 -11.19 2.15 -12.17
C LYS A 246 -11.56 3.52 -11.60
N SER A 247 -12.39 4.31 -12.30
CA SER A 247 -12.85 5.61 -11.81
C SER A 247 -13.73 5.47 -10.55
N LYS A 248 -14.61 4.46 -10.51
CA LYS A 248 -15.43 4.14 -9.34
C LYS A 248 -14.57 3.66 -8.18
N LEU A 249 -13.62 2.76 -8.43
CA LEU A 249 -12.66 2.26 -7.43
C LEU A 249 -11.88 3.43 -6.80
N LYS A 250 -11.41 4.37 -7.62
CA LYS A 250 -10.71 5.57 -7.15
C LYS A 250 -11.61 6.46 -6.29
N GLN A 251 -12.86 6.66 -6.69
CA GLN A 251 -13.84 7.43 -5.90
C GLN A 251 -14.10 6.78 -4.54
N LEU A 252 -14.33 5.46 -4.50
CA LEU A 252 -14.54 4.74 -3.24
C LEU A 252 -13.31 4.80 -2.32
N LYS A 253 -12.09 4.63 -2.87
CA LYS A 253 -10.84 4.79 -2.10
C LYS A 253 -10.70 6.21 -1.54
N GLN A 254 -10.99 7.24 -2.34
CA GLN A 254 -10.99 8.63 -1.89
C GLN A 254 -12.03 8.92 -0.82
N GLU A 255 -13.24 8.36 -0.95
CA GLU A 255 -14.30 8.50 0.06
C GLU A 255 -13.87 7.86 1.37
N ARG A 256 -13.37 6.63 1.33
CA ARG A 256 -12.83 5.89 2.48
C ARG A 256 -11.74 6.70 3.21
N ASP A 257 -10.75 7.20 2.47
CA ASP A 257 -9.65 7.95 3.07
C ASP A 257 -10.16 9.29 3.63
N GLY A 258 -11.12 9.93 2.96
CA GLY A 258 -11.78 11.15 3.42
C GLY A 258 -12.60 10.96 4.70
N LEU A 259 -13.18 9.78 4.94
CA LEU A 259 -13.93 9.48 6.16
C LEU A 259 -13.08 9.53 7.44
N SER A 260 -11.75 9.40 7.32
CA SER A 260 -10.83 9.55 8.44
C SER A 260 -10.69 11.01 8.92
N ASP A 261 -10.94 11.99 8.03
CA ASP A 261 -10.89 13.42 8.36
C ASP A 261 -12.30 13.96 8.66
N ARG A 262 -12.51 14.46 9.89
CA ARG A 262 -13.80 15.01 10.35
C ARG A 262 -14.28 16.22 9.54
N LYS A 263 -13.37 16.95 8.89
CA LYS A 263 -13.70 18.15 8.10
C LYS A 263 -13.90 17.83 6.61
N SER A 264 -13.69 16.60 6.19
CA SER A 264 -13.84 16.23 4.79
C SER A 264 -15.30 16.30 4.34
N SER A 265 -15.50 16.50 3.04
CA SER A 265 -16.83 16.54 2.45
C SER A 265 -17.59 15.21 2.62
N SER A 266 -16.89 14.06 2.63
CA SER A 266 -17.49 12.74 2.85
C SER A 266 -17.95 12.58 4.30
N SER A 267 -17.13 12.99 5.28
CA SER A 267 -17.51 13.03 6.69
C SER A 267 -18.68 13.98 6.96
N ILE A 268 -18.69 15.16 6.34
CA ILE A 268 -19.77 16.14 6.46
C ILE A 268 -21.08 15.60 5.85
N ARG A 269 -21.02 14.94 4.68
CA ARG A 269 -22.19 14.29 4.05
C ARG A 269 -22.76 13.18 4.94
N ARG A 270 -21.89 12.36 5.54
CA ARG A 270 -22.29 11.34 6.51
C ARG A 270 -22.99 11.95 7.71
N ILE A 271 -22.40 12.98 8.34
CA ILE A 271 -23.02 13.70 9.48
C ILE A 271 -24.37 14.31 9.09
N LYS A 272 -24.47 14.88 7.89
CA LYS A 272 -25.73 15.43 7.37
C LYS A 272 -26.79 14.34 7.16
N SER A 273 -26.41 13.20 6.59
CA SER A 273 -27.29 12.03 6.41
C SER A 273 -27.77 11.46 7.76
N LEU A 274 -26.87 11.38 8.74
CA LEU A 274 -27.20 10.99 10.11
C LEU A 274 -28.22 11.95 10.72
N SER A 275 -28.02 13.27 10.56
CA SER A 275 -28.93 14.28 11.09
C SER A 275 -30.32 14.24 10.44
N THR A 276 -30.42 13.86 9.15
CA THR A 276 -31.70 13.73 8.45
C THR A 276 -32.44 12.45 8.84
N LEU A 277 -31.73 11.34 9.05
CA LEU A 277 -32.30 10.08 9.55
C LEU A 277 -32.84 10.22 10.96
N VAL A 278 -32.12 10.92 11.85
CA VAL A 278 -32.54 11.19 13.23
C VAL A 278 -33.76 12.13 13.30
N ASN A 279 -33.84 13.11 12.40
CA ASN A 279 -34.92 14.11 12.40
C ASN A 279 -36.18 13.69 11.59
N GLY A 280 -36.14 12.55 10.88
CA GLY A 280 -37.21 12.07 10.00
C GLY A 280 -38.37 11.34 10.69
N ARG A 281 -38.43 11.30 12.02
CA ARG A 281 -39.49 10.60 12.79
C ARG A 281 -40.89 11.20 12.53
N PRO A 282 -41.88 10.44 12.02
CA PRO A 282 -43.29 10.67 12.33
C PRO A 282 -43.59 10.02 13.69
N SER A 283 -44.16 10.77 14.64
CA SER A 283 -44.64 10.18 15.90
C SER A 283 -45.86 9.30 15.63
N SER A 284 -45.89 8.11 16.23
CA SER A 284 -46.88 7.07 16.02
C SER A 284 -48.22 7.33 16.73
N SER A 285 -48.80 8.52 16.59
CA SER A 285 -50.16 8.82 17.06
C SER A 285 -51.13 9.33 15.99
N ASP A 286 -50.68 9.64 14.78
CA ASP A 286 -51.55 10.34 13.81
C ASP A 286 -51.96 9.41 12.65
N PHE A 287 -52.81 8.43 12.96
CA PHE A 287 -53.69 7.81 11.97
C PHE A 287 -55.04 8.55 11.97
N ASN A 288 -55.07 9.66 11.22
CA ASN A 288 -56.24 10.24 10.52
C ASN A 288 -56.07 11.77 10.41
N ASP A 289 -55.45 12.23 9.33
CA ASP A 289 -56.01 13.36 8.57
C ASP A 289 -55.27 13.49 7.24
N GLU A 290 -55.97 13.25 6.14
CA GLU A 290 -55.51 13.68 4.83
C GLU A 290 -55.66 15.21 4.75
N ASN A 291 -54.58 15.86 4.30
CA ASN A 291 -54.39 17.31 4.12
C ASN A 291 -54.00 18.13 5.35
N ALA A 292 -52.70 18.27 5.59
CA ALA A 292 -52.14 19.59 5.90
C ALA A 292 -50.63 19.65 5.65
N SER A 293 -50.28 20.41 4.63
CA SER A 293 -48.92 20.82 4.31
C SER A 293 -48.37 21.79 5.37
N LEU A 294 -47.10 21.59 5.72
CA LEU A 294 -46.10 22.62 6.09
C LEU A 294 -46.33 23.52 7.32
N LYS A 295 -45.23 23.63 8.09
CA LYS A 295 -44.86 24.64 9.09
C LYS A 295 -45.32 24.33 10.52
N LYS A 296 -44.35 24.05 11.41
CA LYS A 296 -44.44 24.55 12.79
C LYS A 296 -43.20 25.35 13.19
N LYS A 297 -43.50 26.63 13.36
CA LYS A 297 -42.67 27.76 13.77
C LYS A 297 -42.47 27.68 15.28
N ARG A 298 -41.24 27.96 15.73
CA ARG A 298 -40.84 28.11 17.14
C ARG A 298 -41.77 29.10 17.86
N LYS A 299 -42.23 28.78 19.07
CA LYS A 299 -42.70 29.80 20.03
C LYS A 299 -42.31 29.41 21.46
N ALA A 300 -41.66 30.36 22.10
CA ALA A 300 -41.09 30.31 23.44
C ALA A 300 -42.11 30.68 24.53
N GLY A 301 -41.87 30.15 25.73
CA GLY A 301 -42.10 30.79 27.02
C GLY A 301 -43.52 30.77 27.58
N GLN A 302 -43.77 29.90 28.57
CA GLN A 302 -44.52 30.27 29.78
C GLN A 302 -44.31 29.23 30.89
N ASP A 303 -43.65 29.66 31.98
CA ASP A 303 -43.53 28.96 33.26
C ASP A 303 -44.90 28.78 33.91
N THR A 304 -45.29 27.54 34.22
CA THR A 304 -45.95 27.12 35.48
C THR A 304 -46.01 25.59 35.54
N ARG A 305 -45.37 24.99 36.55
CA ARG A 305 -45.69 23.70 37.22
C ARG A 305 -44.61 23.52 38.29
N LYS A 306 -44.87 23.60 39.59
CA LYS A 306 -45.75 22.76 40.42
C LYS A 306 -45.39 21.28 40.25
N ASP A 307 -44.82 20.74 41.32
CA ASP A 307 -44.31 19.38 41.52
C ASP A 307 -45.04 18.32 40.71
N LYS A 308 -44.30 17.69 39.79
CA LYS A 308 -44.44 16.30 39.38
C LYS A 308 -43.13 15.88 38.73
N SER A 309 -42.47 14.89 39.33
CA SER A 309 -41.28 14.25 38.78
C SER A 309 -41.54 13.79 37.34
N PRO A 310 -40.74 14.22 36.35
CA PRO A 310 -40.81 13.70 35.00
C PRO A 310 -39.90 12.47 34.93
N MET A 311 -40.47 11.31 35.17
CA MET A 311 -39.84 10.03 34.86
C MET A 311 -40.88 9.24 34.07
N ASP A 312 -40.44 8.80 32.89
CA ASP A 312 -41.09 7.85 31.99
C ASP A 312 -42.17 8.43 31.08
N ASP A 313 -41.85 8.46 29.78
CA ASP A 313 -42.75 8.36 28.59
C ASP A 313 -42.20 9.09 27.32
N ASP A 314 -40.89 9.33 27.21
CA ASP A 314 -40.25 9.37 25.88
C ASP A 314 -39.64 7.97 25.64
N PRO A 315 -40.09 7.19 24.65
CA PRO A 315 -39.47 5.90 24.35
C PRO A 315 -38.00 6.15 24.02
N MET A 316 -37.10 5.53 24.79
CA MET A 316 -35.67 5.63 24.54
C MET A 316 -35.37 4.91 23.23
N PHE A 317 -34.45 5.48 22.46
CA PHE A 317 -34.00 4.90 21.19
C PHE A 317 -33.53 3.45 21.40
N GLY A 318 -34.24 2.49 20.81
CA GLY A 318 -34.03 1.04 21.01
C GLY A 318 -35.27 0.26 21.46
N ASP A 319 -36.31 0.95 21.93
CA ASP A 319 -37.56 0.32 22.41
C ASP A 319 -38.46 -0.16 21.25
N ASN A 320 -38.32 0.41 20.06
CA ASN A 320 -39.10 0.05 18.87
C ASN A 320 -38.25 -0.74 17.84
N GLU A 321 -38.86 -1.73 17.18
CA GLU A 321 -38.23 -2.53 16.09
C GLU A 321 -37.80 -1.66 14.89
N SER A 322 -38.38 -0.47 14.74
CA SER A 322 -37.99 0.55 13.75
C SER A 322 -36.69 1.29 14.09
N ASP A 323 -36.26 1.34 15.35
CA ASP A 323 -34.96 1.89 15.72
C ASP A 323 -33.82 0.95 15.28
N TRP A 324 -34.11 -0.35 15.15
CA TRP A 324 -33.17 -1.33 14.58
C TRP A 324 -33.03 -1.23 13.05
N SER A 325 -34.04 -0.71 12.33
CA SER A 325 -33.87 -0.35 10.91
C SER A 325 -32.90 0.81 10.73
N ILE A 326 -32.87 1.76 11.68
CA ILE A 326 -31.91 2.87 11.65
C ILE A 326 -30.49 2.32 11.81
N TYR A 327 -30.23 1.36 12.70
CA TYR A 327 -28.91 0.70 12.77
C TYR A 327 -28.55 -0.10 11.51
N ARG A 328 -29.52 -0.77 10.87
CA ARG A 328 -29.29 -1.45 9.57
C ARG A 328 -28.98 -0.46 8.44
N GLU A 329 -29.63 0.71 8.44
CA GLU A 329 -29.35 1.78 7.49
C GLU A 329 -28.05 2.54 7.82
N LEU A 330 -27.69 2.66 9.09
CA LEU A 330 -26.39 3.19 9.55
C LEU A 330 -25.24 2.28 9.15
N ASN A 331 -25.43 0.96 9.23
CA ASN A 331 -24.45 -0.02 8.75
C ASN A 331 -24.38 -0.03 7.22
N LYS A 332 -25.49 0.26 6.51
CA LYS A 332 -25.49 0.46 5.04
C LYS A 332 -25.05 1.87 4.60
N ALA A 333 -24.78 2.77 5.54
CA ALA A 333 -24.32 4.12 5.20
C ALA A 333 -22.91 4.05 4.61
N PRO A 334 -22.60 4.88 3.60
CA PRO A 334 -21.31 4.83 2.92
C PRO A 334 -20.15 5.10 3.89
N GLY A 335 -19.21 4.15 3.96
CA GLY A 335 -17.95 4.28 4.69
C GLY A 335 -17.90 3.72 6.11
N THR A 336 -18.84 2.85 6.51
CA THR A 336 -18.84 2.21 7.84
C THR A 336 -18.73 0.70 7.88
N SER A 337 -19.03 -0.02 6.79
CA SER A 337 -19.21 -1.47 6.86
C SER A 337 -18.14 -2.26 6.13
N ASP A 338 -18.06 -3.54 6.53
CA ASP A 338 -17.57 -4.67 5.74
C ASP A 338 -18.08 -4.65 4.29
N ASP A 339 -19.30 -4.14 4.01
CA ASP A 339 -19.82 -4.05 2.63
C ASP A 339 -18.98 -3.12 1.75
N SER A 340 -18.34 -2.08 2.31
CA SER A 340 -17.45 -1.22 1.53
C SER A 340 -16.13 -1.91 1.17
N PHE A 341 -15.73 -2.92 1.94
CA PHE A 341 -14.61 -3.79 1.63
C PHE A 341 -15.02 -4.84 0.58
N GLU A 342 -16.19 -5.48 0.76
CA GLU A 342 -16.73 -6.41 -0.22
C GLU A 342 -16.98 -5.75 -1.58
N ASP A 343 -17.50 -4.52 -1.62
CA ASP A 343 -17.72 -3.79 -2.87
C ASP A 343 -16.41 -3.37 -3.53
N LEU A 344 -15.38 -3.07 -2.74
CA LEU A 344 -14.02 -2.81 -3.25
C LEU A 344 -13.42 -4.08 -3.87
N GLU A 345 -13.54 -5.20 -3.17
CA GLU A 345 -13.06 -6.51 -3.61
C GLU A 345 -13.83 -7.00 -4.84
N ARG A 346 -15.15 -6.77 -4.92
CA ARG A 346 -15.96 -7.05 -6.12
C ARG A 346 -15.49 -6.22 -7.32
N LEU A 347 -15.22 -4.93 -7.12
CA LEU A 347 -14.72 -4.05 -8.18
C LEU A 347 -13.32 -4.44 -8.64
N GLU A 348 -12.42 -4.81 -7.71
CA GLU A 348 -11.08 -5.30 -8.02
C GLU A 348 -11.15 -6.62 -8.80
N ASN A 349 -11.93 -7.60 -8.33
CA ASN A 349 -12.14 -8.86 -9.03
C ASN A 349 -12.74 -8.68 -10.43
N GLU A 350 -13.65 -7.71 -10.62
CA GLU A 350 -14.24 -7.44 -11.93
C GLU A 350 -13.24 -6.75 -12.88
N ILE A 351 -12.36 -5.88 -12.37
CA ILE A 351 -11.25 -5.32 -13.14
C ILE A 351 -10.30 -6.42 -13.57
N ASP A 352 -9.95 -7.34 -12.66
CA ASP A 352 -9.04 -8.46 -12.95
C ASP A 352 -9.62 -9.38 -14.04
N ARG A 353 -10.92 -9.68 -14.01
CA ARG A 353 -11.59 -10.44 -15.09
C ARG A 353 -11.50 -9.75 -16.45
N ILE A 354 -11.71 -8.44 -16.48
CA ILE A 354 -11.61 -7.67 -17.74
C ILE A 354 -10.17 -7.62 -18.23
N ASP A 355 -9.20 -7.55 -17.32
CA ASP A 355 -7.78 -7.54 -17.62
C ASP A 355 -7.32 -8.91 -18.17
N GLU A 356 -7.83 -10.02 -17.63
CA GLU A 356 -7.66 -11.37 -18.21
C GLU A 356 -8.25 -11.44 -19.63
N LEU A 357 -9.48 -10.95 -19.81
CA LEU A 357 -10.15 -10.94 -21.13
C LEU A 357 -9.41 -10.08 -22.15
N LEU A 358 -8.95 -8.89 -21.77
CA LEU A 358 -8.17 -8.02 -22.67
C LEU A 358 -6.79 -8.62 -22.94
N SER A 359 -6.13 -9.24 -21.97
CA SER A 359 -4.83 -9.90 -22.19
C SER A 359 -4.89 -11.03 -23.21
N HIS A 360 -5.99 -11.79 -23.27
CA HIS A 360 -6.17 -12.86 -24.25
C HIS A 360 -6.55 -12.37 -25.65
N HIS A 361 -7.20 -11.21 -25.76
CA HIS A 361 -7.82 -10.76 -27.01
C HIS A 361 -7.20 -9.51 -27.63
N ASP A 362 -6.37 -8.78 -26.90
CA ASP A 362 -5.74 -7.54 -27.36
C ASP A 362 -4.20 -7.64 -27.25
N PRO A 363 -3.50 -7.79 -28.39
CA PRO A 363 -2.03 -7.84 -28.43
C PRO A 363 -1.35 -6.58 -27.87
N ASN A 364 -2.05 -5.43 -27.85
CA ASN A 364 -1.53 -4.15 -27.38
C ASN A 364 -1.96 -3.78 -25.96
N PHE A 365 -2.64 -4.67 -25.24
CA PHE A 365 -3.13 -4.42 -23.88
C PHE A 365 -1.99 -4.02 -22.93
N TRP A 366 -0.90 -4.79 -22.94
CA TRP A 366 0.29 -4.53 -22.11
C TRP A 366 1.06 -3.28 -22.55
N ASN A 367 1.03 -2.91 -23.83
CA ASN A 367 1.75 -1.73 -24.33
C ASN A 367 1.15 -0.43 -23.78
N LEU A 368 -0.18 -0.32 -23.76
CA LEU A 368 -0.89 0.85 -23.25
C LEU A 368 -0.90 0.93 -21.71
N GLU A 369 -0.96 -0.20 -21.02
CA GLU A 369 -0.84 -0.19 -19.55
C GLU A 369 0.60 0.10 -19.10
N GLN A 370 1.60 -0.35 -19.86
CA GLN A 370 2.96 0.11 -19.70
C GLN A 370 3.08 1.60 -20.05
N GLU A 371 2.37 2.15 -21.04
CA GLU A 371 2.36 3.60 -21.32
C GLU A 371 1.70 4.42 -20.19
N GLU A 372 0.62 3.92 -19.58
CA GLU A 372 -0.01 4.54 -18.40
C GLU A 372 0.91 4.48 -17.16
N LYS A 373 1.63 3.37 -16.96
CA LYS A 373 2.67 3.24 -15.92
C LYS A 373 3.93 4.05 -16.25
N LYS A 374 4.29 4.17 -17.52
CA LYS A 374 5.36 5.03 -18.11
C LYS A 374 4.99 6.52 -18.12
N ALA A 375 4.03 6.97 -17.32
CA ALA A 375 3.72 8.40 -17.22
C ALA A 375 3.72 8.94 -15.78
N SER A 376 4.18 8.15 -14.80
CA SER A 376 4.52 8.68 -13.48
C SER A 376 5.94 9.25 -13.55
N PHE A 377 6.06 10.58 -13.49
CA PHE A 377 7.35 11.26 -13.37
C PHE A 377 8.19 10.69 -12.21
N ILE A 378 7.53 10.21 -11.15
CA ILE A 378 8.15 9.62 -9.97
C ILE A 378 8.87 8.32 -10.32
N ASP A 379 8.29 7.48 -11.19
CA ASP A 379 8.92 6.22 -11.58
C ASP A 379 10.16 6.47 -12.42
N HIS A 380 10.09 7.36 -13.42
CA HIS A 380 11.28 7.77 -14.18
C HIS A 380 12.33 8.43 -13.32
N PHE A 381 11.89 9.25 -12.35
CA PHE A 381 12.79 9.89 -11.41
C PHE A 381 13.54 8.87 -10.53
N THR A 382 12.92 7.73 -10.23
CA THR A 382 13.43 6.72 -9.29
C THR A 382 14.16 5.58 -9.98
N TYR A 383 13.69 5.13 -11.14
CA TYR A 383 14.18 3.94 -11.85
C TYR A 383 14.69 4.22 -13.27
N GLY A 384 14.65 5.47 -13.73
CA GLY A 384 15.07 5.86 -15.08
C GLY A 384 14.03 5.53 -16.16
N ILE A 385 14.36 5.84 -17.41
CA ILE A 385 13.56 5.43 -18.59
C ILE A 385 14.18 4.17 -19.16
N GLU A 386 13.45 3.05 -19.11
CA GLU A 386 13.82 1.87 -19.90
C GLU A 386 13.45 2.13 -21.37
N GLU A 387 14.45 2.35 -22.22
CA GLU A 387 14.25 2.38 -23.67
C GLU A 387 13.84 0.98 -24.16
N ALA A 388 12.69 0.92 -24.84
CA ALA A 388 12.13 -0.34 -25.35
C ALA A 388 13.00 -1.02 -26.42
N SER A 389 13.99 -0.32 -26.98
CA SER A 389 14.88 -0.80 -28.05
C SER A 389 15.87 -1.88 -27.63
N GLU A 390 16.04 -2.15 -26.33
CA GLU A 390 16.97 -3.19 -25.83
C GLU A 390 16.28 -4.49 -25.39
N ARG A 391 14.96 -4.62 -25.59
CA ARG A 391 14.19 -5.84 -25.24
C ARG A 391 14.44 -7.03 -26.18
N GLU A 392 15.21 -6.84 -27.25
CA GLU A 392 15.61 -7.89 -28.20
C GLU A 392 16.96 -8.56 -27.84
N GLY A 393 17.36 -8.50 -26.57
CA GLY A 393 18.54 -9.19 -26.05
C GLY A 393 18.25 -10.62 -25.57
N ASP A 394 19.26 -11.47 -25.62
CA ASP A 394 19.27 -12.89 -25.21
C ASP A 394 18.64 -13.09 -23.80
N SER A 395 17.92 -14.19 -23.57
CA SER A 395 17.11 -14.39 -22.34
C SER A 395 17.92 -14.34 -21.04
N ASN A 396 19.22 -14.64 -21.11
CA ASN A 396 20.13 -14.57 -19.97
C ASN A 396 20.51 -13.13 -19.59
N ASP A 397 20.59 -12.22 -20.57
CA ASP A 397 20.91 -10.81 -20.32
C ASP A 397 19.74 -10.08 -19.67
N THR A 398 18.51 -10.44 -20.02
CA THR A 398 17.31 -9.92 -19.37
C THR A 398 17.25 -10.33 -17.90
N GLN A 399 17.60 -11.57 -17.58
CA GLN A 399 17.60 -12.06 -16.19
C GLN A 399 18.70 -11.40 -15.34
N ASN A 400 19.90 -11.23 -15.90
CA ASN A 400 21.00 -10.50 -15.24
C ASN A 400 20.68 -9.00 -15.06
N ARG A 401 19.97 -8.38 -16.01
CA ARG A 401 19.53 -6.98 -15.87
C ARG A 401 18.49 -6.85 -14.76
N LEU A 402 17.47 -7.70 -14.74
CA LEU A 402 16.44 -7.68 -13.70
C LEU A 402 17.01 -7.90 -12.28
N SER A 403 18.03 -8.75 -12.15
CA SER A 403 18.73 -8.95 -10.86
C SER A 403 19.60 -7.75 -10.46
N SER A 404 20.05 -6.94 -11.42
CA SER A 404 20.89 -5.75 -11.19
C SER A 404 20.10 -4.50 -10.78
N LEU A 405 18.86 -4.33 -11.25
CA LEU A 405 17.98 -3.19 -10.98
C LEU A 405 17.88 -2.80 -9.49
N PRO A 406 17.66 -3.72 -8.53
CA PRO A 406 17.56 -3.35 -7.11
C PRO A 406 18.87 -2.82 -6.50
N TYR A 407 20.00 -2.99 -7.20
CA TYR A 407 21.32 -2.52 -6.79
C TYR A 407 21.77 -1.26 -7.55
N GLN A 408 20.88 -0.61 -8.28
CA GLN A 408 21.16 0.65 -9.00
C GLN A 408 20.62 1.86 -8.23
N LEU A 409 21.40 2.95 -8.26
CA LEU A 409 20.97 4.26 -7.76
C LEU A 409 21.01 5.28 -8.89
N HIS A 410 19.85 5.80 -9.27
CA HIS A 410 19.70 6.90 -10.23
C HIS A 410 19.86 8.24 -9.52
N ILE A 411 20.80 9.06 -9.98
CA ILE A 411 21.05 10.42 -9.49
C ILE A 411 20.69 11.41 -10.60
N ASN A 412 19.60 12.15 -10.37
CA ASN A 412 18.96 13.02 -11.35
C ASN A 412 19.10 14.48 -10.91
N ILE A 413 18.01 15.03 -10.37
CA ILE A 413 17.89 16.42 -9.88
C ILE A 413 18.92 16.71 -8.78
N GLU A 414 19.34 15.69 -8.04
CA GLU A 414 20.30 15.82 -6.94
C GLU A 414 21.66 16.35 -7.43
N ARG A 415 22.01 16.10 -8.70
CA ARG A 415 23.26 16.58 -9.33
C ARG A 415 23.36 18.10 -9.32
N ILE A 416 22.25 18.80 -9.55
CA ILE A 416 22.19 20.27 -9.54
C ILE A 416 21.70 20.82 -8.20
N ARG A 417 20.82 20.10 -7.50
CA ARG A 417 20.20 20.56 -6.26
C ARG A 417 21.18 20.60 -5.08
N VAL A 418 22.11 19.65 -5.00
CA VAL A 418 23.10 19.62 -3.92
C VAL A 418 24.06 20.81 -3.96
N PRO A 419 24.71 21.13 -5.09
CA PRO A 419 25.61 22.29 -5.15
C PRO A 419 24.87 23.64 -5.13
N GLU A 420 23.59 23.70 -5.54
CA GLU A 420 22.79 24.95 -5.49
C GLU A 420 22.60 25.48 -4.06
N ILE A 421 22.76 24.64 -3.04
CA ILE A 421 22.66 25.05 -1.62
C ILE A 421 23.63 26.21 -1.29
N LEU A 422 24.78 26.31 -1.99
CA LEU A 422 25.73 27.42 -1.81
C LEU A 422 25.17 28.77 -2.30
N PHE A 423 24.29 28.73 -3.30
CA PHE A 423 23.64 29.90 -3.86
C PHE A 423 22.29 30.17 -3.19
N GLN A 424 21.57 29.12 -2.80
CA GLN A 424 20.25 29.16 -2.16
C GLN A 424 20.23 28.25 -0.92
N PRO A 425 20.71 28.72 0.26
CA PRO A 425 20.71 27.93 1.49
C PRO A 425 19.30 27.56 1.98
N SER A 426 18.28 28.30 1.54
CA SER A 426 16.87 28.04 1.84
C SER A 426 16.38 26.66 1.39
N ILE A 427 17.03 26.02 0.41
CA ILE A 427 16.69 24.66 -0.06
C ILE A 427 16.74 23.63 1.08
N ILE A 428 17.63 23.84 2.05
CA ILE A 428 17.76 22.99 3.25
C ILE A 428 17.15 23.64 4.51
N GLY A 429 16.45 24.75 4.35
CA GLY A 429 15.84 25.50 5.46
C GLY A 429 16.84 26.34 6.28
N LEU A 430 18.04 26.62 5.76
CA LEU A 430 18.96 27.56 6.40
C LEU A 430 18.56 29.00 6.05
N GLY A 431 18.37 29.83 7.07
CA GLY A 431 18.06 31.26 6.93
C GLY A 431 19.29 32.15 6.70
N SER A 432 20.35 31.62 6.09
CA SER A 432 21.55 32.37 5.73
C SER A 432 21.48 32.90 4.29
N MET A 433 22.20 33.97 4.02
CA MET A 433 22.34 34.53 2.66
C MET A 433 23.11 33.57 1.75
N GLY A 434 22.80 33.63 0.45
CA GLY A 434 23.59 32.92 -0.56
C GLY A 434 24.97 33.53 -0.75
N ILE A 435 25.90 32.80 -1.37
CA ILE A 435 27.25 33.32 -1.65
C ILE A 435 27.23 34.59 -2.51
N VAL A 436 26.31 34.65 -3.47
CA VAL A 436 26.14 35.78 -4.40
C VAL A 436 25.70 37.03 -3.65
N GLU A 437 24.70 36.92 -2.79
CA GLU A 437 24.19 38.03 -1.96
C GLU A 437 25.23 38.49 -0.94
N THR A 438 25.90 37.53 -0.29
CA THR A 438 26.96 37.81 0.69
C THR A 438 28.09 38.60 0.06
N LEU A 439 28.54 38.20 -1.13
CA LEU A 439 29.57 38.92 -1.86
C LEU A 439 29.12 40.33 -2.23
N ASN A 440 27.88 40.49 -2.68
CA ASN A 440 27.34 41.81 -3.00
C ASN A 440 27.33 42.76 -1.80
N GLU A 441 26.93 42.28 -0.63
CA GLU A 441 27.02 43.06 0.62
C GLU A 441 28.48 43.41 0.96
N THR A 442 29.40 42.45 0.85
CA THR A 442 30.83 42.73 1.11
C THR A 442 31.38 43.79 0.15
N PHE A 443 31.01 43.75 -1.14
CA PHE A 443 31.39 44.77 -2.10
C PHE A 443 30.77 46.13 -1.77
N ALA A 444 29.51 46.17 -1.32
CA ALA A 444 28.86 47.40 -0.89
C ALA A 444 29.54 48.04 0.34
N HIS A 445 30.13 47.23 1.23
CA HIS A 445 30.93 47.73 2.35
C HIS A 445 32.30 48.25 1.89
N ILE A 446 33.02 47.52 1.04
CA ILE A 446 34.36 47.90 0.55
C ILE A 446 34.30 49.13 -0.36
N SER A 447 33.28 49.22 -1.23
CA SER A 447 33.11 50.32 -2.19
C SER A 447 32.80 51.67 -1.55
N LYS A 448 32.37 51.71 -0.28
CA LYS A 448 32.21 52.97 0.46
C LYS A 448 33.56 53.62 0.80
N GLU A 449 34.64 52.84 0.82
CA GLU A 449 36.00 53.30 1.11
C GLU A 449 36.85 53.48 -0.15
N HIS A 450 36.54 52.76 -1.23
CA HIS A 450 37.32 52.75 -2.47
C HIS A 450 36.43 52.94 -3.72
N ASP A 451 36.87 53.81 -4.62
CA ASP A 451 36.14 54.23 -5.81
C ASP A 451 35.77 53.04 -6.74
N ILE A 452 34.51 52.99 -7.16
CA ILE A 452 33.81 51.89 -7.86
C ILE A 452 34.33 51.65 -9.30
N THR A 453 35.35 52.40 -9.70
CA THR A 453 36.02 52.35 -11.01
C THR A 453 37.15 51.31 -11.07
N LYS A 454 37.52 50.71 -9.93
CA LYS A 454 38.55 49.66 -9.89
C LYS A 454 38.04 48.34 -10.50
N ARG A 455 38.89 47.69 -11.29
CA ARG A 455 38.71 46.29 -11.69
C ARG A 455 38.66 45.44 -10.43
N GLU A 456 37.55 44.73 -10.25
CA GLU A 456 37.44 43.73 -9.18
C GLU A 456 37.78 42.36 -9.74
N GLU A 457 38.82 41.76 -9.16
CA GLU A 457 39.26 40.41 -9.47
C GLU A 457 38.86 39.48 -8.34
N VAL A 458 37.95 38.56 -8.63
CA VAL A 458 37.50 37.53 -7.68
C VAL A 458 38.28 36.26 -7.96
N PHE A 459 39.14 35.86 -7.02
CA PHE A 459 39.89 34.62 -7.12
C PHE A 459 39.14 33.46 -6.47
N LEU A 460 38.96 32.38 -7.23
CA LEU A 460 38.22 31.20 -6.77
C LEU A 460 39.16 30.12 -6.26
N THR A 461 38.98 29.71 -5.00
CA THR A 461 39.80 28.68 -4.33
C THR A 461 38.95 27.68 -3.54
N GLY A 462 39.50 26.48 -3.34
CA GLY A 462 38.91 25.43 -2.52
C GLY A 462 38.17 24.36 -3.32
N GLY A 463 37.83 23.25 -2.63
CA GLY A 463 37.26 22.07 -3.27
C GLY A 463 35.82 22.25 -3.78
N ASN A 464 34.99 22.99 -3.06
CA ASN A 464 33.59 23.21 -3.45
C ASN A 464 33.44 24.14 -4.67
N VAL A 465 34.51 24.82 -5.07
CA VAL A 465 34.49 25.63 -6.31
C VAL A 465 34.77 24.76 -7.53
N ALA A 466 35.30 23.54 -7.35
CA ALA A 466 35.64 22.63 -8.44
C ALA A 466 34.43 22.08 -9.22
N PHE A 467 33.20 22.39 -8.80
CA PHE A 467 32.02 22.00 -9.57
C PHE A 467 32.01 22.62 -10.96
N PRO A 468 31.73 21.84 -12.02
CA PRO A 468 31.54 22.38 -13.36
C PRO A 468 30.42 23.43 -13.36
N GLY A 469 30.64 24.54 -14.06
CA GLY A 469 29.67 25.64 -14.18
C GLY A 469 29.66 26.62 -12.99
N PHE A 470 30.34 26.32 -11.88
CA PHE A 470 30.38 27.21 -10.70
C PHE A 470 30.85 28.64 -11.05
N PRO A 471 31.96 28.84 -11.79
CA PRO A 471 32.46 30.18 -12.09
C PRO A 471 31.49 30.99 -12.95
N LYS A 472 30.82 30.35 -13.92
CA LYS A 472 29.84 30.99 -14.80
C LYS A 472 28.57 31.39 -14.05
N ARG A 473 28.05 30.50 -13.20
CA ARG A 473 26.91 30.79 -12.31
C ARG A 473 27.20 31.97 -11.39
N LEU A 474 28.37 31.97 -10.75
CA LEU A 474 28.80 33.06 -9.88
C LEU A 474 28.96 34.38 -10.65
N PHE A 475 29.57 34.34 -11.84
CA PHE A 475 29.71 35.50 -12.72
C PHE A 475 28.35 36.11 -13.07
N ASN A 476 27.41 35.28 -13.56
CA ASN A 476 26.09 35.73 -13.95
C ASN A 476 25.30 36.32 -12.76
N GLY A 477 25.41 35.69 -11.58
CA GLY A 477 24.78 36.17 -10.35
C GLY A 477 25.34 37.51 -9.86
N LEU A 478 26.67 37.68 -9.86
CA LEU A 478 27.28 38.96 -9.48
C LEU A 478 27.01 40.04 -10.53
N ARG A 479 27.10 39.70 -11.82
CA ARG A 479 26.89 40.64 -12.93
C ARG A 479 25.47 41.20 -12.94
N SER A 480 24.46 40.43 -12.56
CA SER A 480 23.06 40.90 -12.55
C SER A 480 22.78 41.93 -11.46
N MET A 481 23.53 41.93 -10.36
CA MET A 481 23.39 42.90 -9.26
C MET A 481 24.31 44.11 -9.42
N ARG A 482 25.30 44.04 -10.31
CA ARG A 482 26.32 45.08 -10.51
C ARG A 482 25.93 46.09 -11.59
N PRO A 483 26.38 47.36 -11.48
CA PRO A 483 26.27 48.33 -12.56
C PRO A 483 26.94 47.85 -13.85
N SER A 484 26.36 48.19 -15.01
CA SER A 484 26.83 47.74 -16.32
C SER A 484 28.24 48.23 -16.69
N SER A 485 28.65 49.38 -16.18
CA SER A 485 29.98 49.99 -16.38
C SER A 485 31.11 49.30 -15.63
N SER A 486 30.79 48.47 -14.64
CA SER A 486 31.77 47.83 -13.78
C SER A 486 32.45 46.64 -14.46
N ILE A 487 33.77 46.49 -14.31
CA ILE A 487 34.54 45.37 -14.88
C ILE A 487 34.74 44.34 -13.77
N LEU A 488 34.13 43.16 -13.93
CA LEU A 488 34.26 42.03 -13.02
C LEU A 488 35.05 40.91 -13.72
N ASN A 489 36.17 40.51 -13.13
CA ASN A 489 36.96 39.37 -13.61
C ASN A 489 36.91 38.26 -12.58
N ILE A 490 36.39 37.09 -12.96
CA ILE A 490 36.47 35.90 -12.11
C ILE A 490 37.66 35.06 -12.56
N LEU A 491 38.69 35.02 -11.72
CA LEU A 491 39.87 34.22 -11.93
C LEU A 491 39.60 32.80 -11.41
N SER A 492 39.23 31.92 -12.33
CA SER A 492 39.12 30.48 -12.07
C SER A 492 40.14 29.71 -12.88
N PRO A 493 40.86 28.75 -12.27
CA PRO A 493 41.65 27.76 -12.99
C PRO A 493 40.82 26.95 -14.00
N GLN A 494 39.49 26.86 -13.83
CA GLN A 494 38.59 26.17 -14.77
C GLN A 494 38.38 26.89 -16.11
N PHE A 495 38.69 28.20 -16.19
CA PHE A 495 38.54 28.96 -17.44
C PHE A 495 39.72 28.80 -18.40
N LYS A 496 40.81 28.13 -17.97
CA LYS A 496 41.94 27.81 -18.85
C LYS A 496 41.64 26.52 -19.60
N GLU A 497 41.87 26.51 -20.92
CA GLU A 497 41.64 25.34 -21.76
C GLU A 497 42.42 24.11 -21.24
N PRO A 498 41.83 22.90 -21.33
CA PRO A 498 42.47 21.66 -20.92
C PRO A 498 43.65 21.35 -21.86
N SER A 499 44.87 21.66 -21.41
CA SER A 499 46.07 21.07 -21.99
C SER A 499 46.24 19.64 -21.45
N LEU A 500 46.77 18.72 -22.26
CA LEU A 500 47.03 17.28 -22.03
C LEU A 500 47.54 16.83 -20.63
N ASP A 501 47.93 17.75 -19.75
CA ASP A 501 48.34 17.53 -18.36
C ASP A 501 47.16 17.57 -17.34
N ASP A 502 45.93 17.27 -17.76
CA ASP A 502 44.67 17.52 -17.01
C ASP A 502 44.55 16.87 -15.61
N ILE A 503 45.35 15.84 -15.32
CA ILE A 503 45.46 15.26 -13.96
C ILE A 503 46.06 16.28 -12.97
N SER A 504 46.79 17.29 -13.47
CA SER A 504 47.38 18.39 -12.71
C SER A 504 46.42 19.57 -12.51
N ALA A 505 45.45 19.78 -13.41
CA ALA A 505 44.51 20.92 -13.36
C ALA A 505 43.50 20.79 -12.21
N SER A 506 42.92 19.60 -12.02
CA SER A 506 42.10 19.28 -10.84
C SER A 506 42.91 19.46 -9.55
N ASN A 507 44.14 18.93 -9.52
CA ASN A 507 45.08 19.11 -8.41
C ASN A 507 45.49 20.57 -8.16
N THR A 508 45.34 21.48 -9.12
CA THR A 508 45.76 22.87 -8.96
C THR A 508 44.76 23.70 -8.16
N LEU A 509 43.45 23.46 -8.28
CA LEU A 509 42.43 24.11 -7.44
C LEU A 509 42.51 23.65 -5.97
N PHE A 510 42.61 22.33 -5.75
CA PHE A 510 42.72 21.75 -4.42
C PHE A 510 44.02 22.15 -3.71
N ASN A 511 45.15 22.15 -4.43
CA ASN A 511 46.45 22.47 -3.86
C ASN A 511 46.82 23.96 -3.97
N SER A 512 45.91 24.84 -4.38
CA SER A 512 46.19 26.28 -4.49
C SER A 512 46.66 26.90 -3.17
N PRO A 513 45.98 26.67 -2.02
CA PRO A 513 46.44 27.18 -0.73
C PRO A 513 47.82 26.62 -0.35
N TRP A 514 48.03 25.31 -0.51
CA TRP A 514 49.30 24.66 -0.19
C TRP A 514 50.45 25.16 -1.08
N ARG A 515 50.23 25.29 -2.39
CA ARG A 515 51.23 25.84 -3.33
C ARG A 515 51.52 27.30 -3.03
N GLY A 516 50.52 28.09 -2.65
CA GLY A 516 50.68 29.47 -2.19
C GLY A 516 51.58 29.54 -0.96
N ALA A 517 51.26 28.76 0.08
CA ALA A 517 52.04 28.68 1.30
C ALA A 517 53.46 28.18 1.07
N ALA A 518 53.65 27.14 0.24
CA ALA A 518 54.98 26.62 -0.12
C ALA A 518 55.83 27.64 -0.88
N LYS A 519 55.21 28.41 -1.80
CA LYS A 519 55.88 29.53 -2.49
C LYS A 519 56.20 30.69 -1.55
N TRP A 520 55.32 30.98 -0.60
CA TRP A 520 55.53 32.02 0.41
C TRP A 520 56.65 31.64 1.39
N ALA A 521 56.71 30.37 1.78
CA ALA A 521 57.77 29.84 2.63
C ALA A 521 59.15 29.81 1.93
N SER A 522 59.18 29.63 0.60
CA SER A 522 60.44 29.58 -0.17
C SER A 522 60.98 30.94 -0.62
N LYS A 523 60.13 31.98 -0.73
CA LYS A 523 60.58 33.33 -1.11
C LYS A 523 61.06 34.13 0.11
N SER A 524 62.36 34.41 0.14
CA SER A 524 63.06 35.18 1.19
C SER A 524 62.61 36.65 1.36
N HIS A 525 61.82 37.22 0.44
CA HIS A 525 61.55 38.67 0.42
C HIS A 525 60.34 39.13 1.28
N GLY A 526 59.56 38.22 1.87
CA GLY A 526 58.45 38.57 2.77
C GLY A 526 58.18 37.57 3.90
N SER A 527 58.81 36.39 3.84
CA SER A 527 58.72 35.35 4.88
C SER A 527 59.46 35.77 6.17
N VAL A 528 60.66 36.33 6.05
CA VAL A 528 61.59 36.51 7.19
C VAL A 528 61.05 37.49 8.24
N ASP A 529 60.41 38.58 7.84
CA ASP A 529 59.82 39.56 8.77
C ASP A 529 58.58 39.02 9.53
N SER A 530 57.94 38.01 8.94
CA SER A 530 56.71 37.37 9.44
C SER A 530 56.98 36.09 10.22
N TRP A 531 58.21 35.57 10.24
CA TRP A 531 58.55 34.38 11.00
C TRP A 531 58.61 34.70 12.49
N ILE A 532 58.14 33.76 13.30
CA ILE A 532 58.15 33.85 14.76
C ILE A 532 58.98 32.70 15.28
N SER A 533 60.07 33.03 15.96
CA SER A 533 60.91 32.05 16.62
C SER A 533 60.24 31.53 17.89
N ARG A 534 60.68 30.36 18.35
CA ARG A 534 60.19 29.80 19.62
C ARG A 534 60.50 30.70 20.82
N ALA A 535 61.67 31.34 20.84
CA ALA A 535 62.05 32.24 21.93
C ALA A 535 61.15 33.48 21.97
N GLU A 536 60.90 34.11 20.82
CA GLU A 536 59.97 35.24 20.73
C GLU A 536 58.55 34.86 21.15
N TYR A 537 58.07 33.66 20.80
CA TYR A 537 56.75 33.18 21.24
C TYR A 537 56.67 32.98 22.76
N GLU A 538 57.73 32.47 23.39
CA GLU A 538 57.79 32.27 24.84
C GLU A 538 57.91 33.62 25.61
N GLU A 539 58.53 34.65 25.01
CA GLU A 539 58.68 35.99 25.60
C GLU A 539 57.46 36.91 25.37
N GLU A 540 56.93 36.96 24.14
CA GLU A 540 55.87 37.89 23.74
C GLU A 540 54.45 37.33 23.91
N GLY A 541 54.32 36.00 24.00
CA GLY A 541 53.05 35.30 24.16
C GLY A 541 52.19 35.24 22.88
N ILE A 542 51.05 34.54 23.00
CA ILE A 542 50.17 34.16 21.87
C ILE A 542 49.58 35.38 21.14
N GLU A 543 49.06 36.36 21.88
CA GLU A 543 48.30 37.47 21.28
C GLU A 543 49.17 38.39 20.44
N ARG A 544 50.41 38.64 20.88
CA ARG A 544 51.38 39.46 20.16
C ARG A 544 51.77 38.79 18.84
N CYS A 545 52.00 37.48 18.88
CA CYS A 545 52.30 36.66 17.71
C CYS A 545 51.16 36.68 16.68
N ILE A 546 49.90 36.54 17.13
CA ILE A 546 48.72 36.63 16.25
C ILE A 546 48.61 38.02 15.62
N SER A 547 48.84 39.08 16.40
CA SER A 547 48.80 40.46 15.90
C SER A 547 49.85 40.71 14.82
N ARG A 548 51.10 40.26 15.05
CA ARG A 548 52.20 40.36 14.08
C ARG A 548 51.93 39.60 12.79
N PHE A 549 51.35 38.39 12.88
CA PHE A 549 50.92 37.65 11.71
C PHE A 549 49.80 38.37 10.95
N ARG A 550 48.82 38.97 11.64
CA ARG A 550 47.74 39.72 10.99
C ARG A 550 48.24 40.97 10.29
N SER A 551 49.12 41.75 10.91
CA SER A 551 49.68 42.97 10.31
C SER A 551 50.58 42.68 9.10
N ALA A 552 51.20 41.50 9.03
CA ALA A 552 52.03 41.10 7.90
C ALA A 552 51.23 40.69 6.64
N PHE A 553 50.01 40.15 6.81
CA PHE A 553 49.18 39.66 5.69
C PHE A 553 48.08 40.64 5.26
N PHE A 554 47.57 41.47 6.16
CA PHE A 554 46.56 42.48 5.85
C PHE A 554 47.25 43.85 5.74
N ILE A 555 47.58 44.25 4.51
CA ILE A 555 47.99 45.62 4.21
C ILE A 555 46.72 46.48 4.39
N HIS A 556 46.80 47.49 5.25
CA HIS A 556 45.74 48.48 5.47
C HIS A 556 45.39 49.26 4.21
#